data_AF-A0A5C9EEY3-F1
#
_entry.id   AF-A0A5C9EEY3-F1
#
_cell.length_a   1.000
_cell.length_b   1.000
_cell.length_c   1.000
_cell.angle_alpha   90.00
_cell.angle_beta   90.00
_cell.angle_gamma   90.00
#
_symmetry.space_group_name_H-M   'P 1'
#
loop_
_entity.id
_entity.type
_entity.pdbx_description
1 polymer ?
#
loop_
_entity_poly.entity_id
_entity_poly.type
_entity_poly.pdbx_seq_one_letter_code
_entity_poly.pdbx_strand_id
1 'polypeptide(L)' 'MRPPICYICNKRFTPNEGGLIYFKRRESDVKWDKKAEDPGFVGHPPYAEWFCEDHYNEAYKRKHLTIDKAKKELRDIFL' A
#
# COMPACT_ATOMS: atom_id res chain seq x y z
N MET A 1 -5.86 -7.85 10.56
CA MET A 1 -5.83 -7.06 9.31
C MET A 1 -5.63 -5.60 9.66
N ARG A 2 -4.75 -4.90 8.94
CA ARG A 2 -4.59 -3.45 9.11
C ARG A 2 -5.87 -2.75 8.64
N PRO A 3 -6.41 -1.76 9.37
CA PRO A 3 -7.62 -1.07 8.96
C PRO A 3 -7.42 -0.30 7.64
N PRO A 4 -8.46 -0.21 6.80
CA PRO A 4 -8.48 0.64 5.60
C PRO A 4 -8.42 2.13 5.98
N ILE A 5 -7.20 2.64 6.06
CA ILE A 5 -6.89 4.06 6.28
C ILE A 5 -6.06 4.52 5.09
N CYS A 6 -6.50 5.60 4.44
CA CYS A 6 -5.86 6.05 3.21
C CYS A 6 -4.45 6.55 3.51
N TYR A 7 -3.47 6.04 2.77
CA TYR A 7 -2.06 6.37 2.95
C TYR A 7 -1.71 7.85 2.63
N ILE A 8 -2.57 8.53 1.86
CA ILE A 8 -2.35 9.94 1.46
C ILE A 8 -3.03 10.90 2.43
N CYS A 9 -4.35 10.78 2.60
CA CYS A 9 -5.14 11.74 3.39
C CYS A 9 -5.48 11.28 4.81
N ASN A 10 -5.05 10.08 5.23
CA ASN A 10 -5.37 9.46 6.53
C ASN A 10 -6.87 9.29 6.83
N LYS A 11 -7.74 9.47 5.83
CA LYS A 11 -9.18 9.18 5.93
C LYS A 11 -9.35 7.68 6.21
N ARG A 12 -10.11 7.33 7.25
CA ARG A 12 -10.60 5.97 7.47
C ARG A 12 -11.82 5.75 6.58
N PHE A 13 -11.88 4.61 5.91
CA PHE A 13 -12.96 4.26 4.97
C PHE A 13 -13.30 2.77 5.08
N THR A 14 -14.35 2.29 4.43
CA THR A 14 -14.67 0.85 4.36
C THR A 14 -13.99 0.21 3.15
N PRO A 15 -13.73 -1.10 3.11
CA PRO A 15 -13.08 -1.74 1.95
C PRO A 15 -13.79 -1.54 0.60
N ASN A 16 -15.06 -1.14 0.59
CA ASN A 16 -15.82 -0.85 -0.64
C ASN A 16 -15.63 0.60 -1.14
N GLU A 17 -15.08 1.49 -0.32
CA GLU A 17 -14.85 2.91 -0.62
C GLU A 17 -13.38 3.18 -1.00
N GLY A 18 -12.68 2.15 -1.49
CA GLY A 18 -11.28 2.21 -1.86
C GLY A 18 -10.69 0.83 -2.06
N GLY A 19 -9.39 0.69 -1.84
CA GLY A 19 -8.73 -0.60 -2.05
C GLY A 19 -7.31 -0.68 -1.51
N LEU A 20 -6.86 -1.92 -1.35
CA LEU A 20 -5.48 -2.26 -1.02
C LEU A 20 -4.69 -2.41 -2.31
N ILE A 21 -3.58 -1.68 -2.43
CA ILE A 21 -2.69 -1.74 -3.59
C ILE A 21 -1.37 -2.34 -3.17
N TYR A 22 -0.88 -3.30 -3.95
CA TYR A 22 0.44 -3.90 -3.82
C TYR A 22 1.40 -3.23 -4.82
N PHE A 23 2.45 -2.62 -4.29
CA PHE A 23 3.51 -1.97 -5.05
C PHE A 23 4.62 -2.96 -5.41
N LYS A 24 5.52 -2.53 -6.29
CA LYS A 24 6.73 -3.28 -6.59
C LYS A 24 7.56 -3.46 -5.32
N ARG A 25 7.90 -4.71 -5.05
CA ARG A 25 8.77 -5.11 -3.95
C ARG A 25 10.17 -4.50 -4.08
N ARG A 26 10.73 -4.09 -2.94
CA ARG A 26 12.15 -3.75 -2.78
C ARG A 26 12.93 -5.02 -2.46
N GLU A 27 14.25 -4.98 -2.65
CA GLU A 27 15.12 -6.09 -2.25
C GLU A 27 15.04 -6.38 -0.74
N SER A 28 14.81 -5.35 0.08
CA SER A 28 14.62 -5.49 1.53
C SER A 28 13.32 -6.22 1.91
N ASP A 29 12.32 -6.26 1.02
CA ASP A 29 11.03 -6.91 1.30
C ASP A 29 11.13 -8.44 1.21
N VAL A 30 12.20 -8.99 0.60
CA VAL A 30 12.45 -10.45 0.49
C VAL A 30 12.49 -11.13 1.86
N LYS A 31 13.03 -10.46 2.89
CA LYS A 31 13.05 -11.01 4.25
C LYS A 31 11.66 -11.13 4.85
N TRP A 32 10.77 -10.18 4.51
CA TRP A 32 9.40 -10.21 4.96
C TRP A 32 8.64 -11.34 4.26
N ASP A 33 8.80 -11.50 2.94
CA ASP A 33 8.16 -12.57 2.16
C ASP A 33 8.50 -13.95 2.71
N LYS A 34 9.79 -14.21 2.99
CA LYS A 34 10.23 -15.47 3.62
C LYS A 34 9.56 -15.72 4.97
N LYS A 35 9.42 -14.67 5.79
CA LYS A 35 8.74 -14.77 7.09
C LYS A 35 7.23 -14.96 6.94
N ALA A 36 6.65 -14.46 5.85
CA ALA A 36 5.23 -14.61 5.56
C ALA A 36 4.84 -16.03 5.16
N GLU A 37 5.81 -16.86 4.76
CA GLU A 37 5.62 -18.29 4.50
C GLU A 37 5.56 -19.12 5.79
N ASP A 38 6.02 -18.58 6.93
CA ASP A 38 6.01 -19.31 8.21
C ASP A 38 4.58 -19.57 8.68
N PRO A 39 4.21 -20.84 8.94
CA PRO A 39 2.88 -21.17 9.47
C PRO A 39 2.59 -20.41 10.77
N GLY A 40 1.51 -19.61 10.77
CA GLY A 40 1.10 -18.79 11.91
C GLY A 40 1.60 -17.34 11.88
N PHE A 41 2.41 -16.95 10.90
CA PHE A 41 2.77 -15.54 10.72
C PHE A 41 1.58 -14.74 10.17
N VAL A 42 1.24 -13.66 10.89
CA VAL A 42 0.23 -12.69 10.46
C VAL A 42 0.89 -11.32 10.43
N GLY A 43 0.94 -10.71 9.25
CA GLY A 43 1.56 -9.39 9.08
C GLY A 43 0.96 -8.64 7.90
N HIS A 44 1.13 -7.32 7.92
CA HIS A 44 0.81 -6.47 6.77
C HIS A 44 2.05 -6.34 5.88
N PRO A 45 1.97 -6.65 4.56
CA PRO A 45 3.11 -6.53 3.67
C PRO A 45 3.64 -5.10 3.61
N PRO A 46 4.96 -4.89 3.66
CA PRO A 46 5.55 -3.54 3.67
C PRO A 46 5.39 -2.80 2.32
N TYR A 47 5.02 -3.52 1.26
CA TYR A 47 4.75 -3.01 -0.08
C TYR A 47 3.25 -2.95 -0.39
N ALA A 48 2.37 -3.08 0.60
CA ALA A 48 0.93 -2.94 0.42
C ALA A 48 0.41 -1.73 1.22
N GLU A 49 -0.47 -0.91 0.65
CA GLU A 49 -1.12 0.19 1.39
C GLU A 49 -2.56 0.42 0.92
N TRP A 50 -3.36 0.98 1.82
CA TRP A 50 -4.77 1.29 1.60
C TRP A 50 -4.93 2.69 1.00
N PHE A 51 -5.83 2.83 0.01
CA PHE A 51 -6.19 4.11 -0.59
C PHE A 51 -7.71 4.23 -0.68
N CYS A 52 -8.27 5.38 -0.29
CA CYS A 52 -9.68 5.67 -0.53
C CYS A 52 -9.94 5.89 -2.03
N GLU A 53 -11.20 5.87 -2.43
CA GLU A 53 -11.67 6.07 -3.80
C GLU A 53 -10.99 7.24 -4.52
N ASP A 54 -10.83 8.39 -3.86
CA ASP A 54 -10.24 9.60 -4.44
C ASP A 54 -8.78 9.41 -4.86
N HIS A 55 -8.02 8.63 -4.09
CA HIS A 55 -6.59 8.44 -4.28
C HIS A 55 -6.24 7.10 -4.97
N TYR A 56 -7.18 6.15 -4.99
CA TYR A 56 -6.95 4.78 -5.44
C TYR A 56 -6.48 4.74 -6.90
N ASN A 57 -7.17 5.46 -7.79
CA ASN A 57 -6.87 5.40 -9.22
C ASN A 57 -5.45 5.86 -9.55
N GLU A 58 -5.00 6.98 -8.97
CA GLU A 58 -3.63 7.45 -9.20
C GLU A 58 -2.57 6.60 -8.50
N ALA A 59 -2.86 6.09 -7.31
CA ALA A 59 -1.98 5.14 -6.66
C ALA A 59 -1.83 3.84 -7.47
N TYR A 60 -2.91 3.38 -8.09
CA TYR A 60 -2.93 2.14 -8.88
C TYR A 60 -2.09 2.25 -10.14
N LYS A 61 -2.09 3.40 -10.83
CA LYS A 61 -1.20 3.66 -11.97
C LYS A 61 0.28 3.52 -11.60
N ARG A 62 0.63 3.78 -10.35
CA ARG A 62 2.00 3.73 -9.80
C ARG A 62 2.36 2.41 -9.13
N LYS A 63 1.48 1.38 -9.18
CA LYS A 63 1.75 0.07 -8.56
C LYS A 63 3.04 -0.61 -9.03
N HIS A 64 3.54 -0.23 -10.21
CA HIS A 64 4.78 -0.73 -10.80
C HIS A 64 6.05 -0.11 -10.16
N LEU A 65 5.90 0.97 -9.40
CA LEU A 65 6.96 1.61 -8.63
C LEU A 65 7.05 0.99 -7.22
N THR A 66 8.16 1.24 -6.52
CA THR A 66 8.24 0.92 -5.09
C THR A 66 7.37 1.88 -4.29
N ILE A 67 6.90 1.45 -3.12
CA ILE A 67 6.03 2.25 -2.25
C ILE A 67 6.61 3.65 -1.95
N ASP A 68 7.92 3.75 -1.73
CA ASP A 68 8.60 5.03 -1.44
C ASP A 68 8.56 5.99 -2.63
N LYS A 69 8.74 5.46 -3.85
CA LYS A 69 8.67 6.25 -5.09
C LYS A 69 7.23 6.66 -5.39
N ALA A 70 6.30 5.71 -5.31
CA ALA A 70 4.88 5.97 -5.50
C ALA A 70 4.39 7.04 -4.50
N LYS A 71 4.79 6.95 -3.23
CA LYS A 71 4.48 7.94 -2.21
C LYS A 71 4.96 9.33 -2.59
N LYS A 72 6.20 9.46 -3.06
CA LYS A 72 6.76 10.75 -3.45
C LYS A 72 5.91 11.39 -4.56
N GLU A 73 5.66 10.64 -5.63
CA GLU A 73 4.85 11.15 -6.74
C GLU A 73 3.40 11.45 -6.34
N LEU A 74 2.78 10.63 -5.48
CA LEU A 74 1.42 10.87 -5.01
C LEU A 74 1.34 12.12 -4.13
N ARG A 75 2.37 12.42 -3.33
CA ARG A 75 2.43 13.67 -2.57
C ARG A 75 2.47 14.86 -3.50
N ASP A 76 3.30 14.83 -4.55
CA ASP A 76 3.40 15.94 -5.51
C ASP A 76 2.09 16.21 -6.29
N ILE A 77 1.15 15.25 -6.29
CA ILE A 77 -0.15 15.36 -6.99
C ILE A 77 -1.26 15.87 -6.07
N PHE A 78 -1.24 15.45 -4.80
CA PHE A 78 -2.35 15.65 -3.86
C PHE A 78 -2.04 16.61 -2.71
N LEU A 79 -0.80 17.07 -2.55
CA LEU A 79 -0.34 18.03 -1.53
C LEU A 79 0.45 19.17 -2.17
#